data_AF-A0A3B9J3G0-F1
#
_entry.id   AF-A0A3B9J3G0-F1
#
_cell.length_a   1.000
_cell.length_b   1.000
_cell.length_c   1.000
_cell.angle_alpha   90.00
_cell.angle_beta   90.00
_cell.angle_gamma   90.00
#
_symmetry.space_group_name_H-M   'P 1'
#
loop_
_entity.id
_entity.type
_entity.pdbx_description
1 polymer ?
#
loop_
_entity_poly.entity_id
_entity_poly.type
_entity_poly.pdbx_seq_one_letter_code
_entity_poly.pdbx_strand_id
1 'polypeptide(L)'
;MSDLPREAVDLIHRLATDPGRLSKEWALLVIESIGEEPYVELATLVCVQYVIDSFARSLGLPLRELPEPQPGEPDRVRPEGVGDVGAWVSQTVEKSLANVSRAASLVPATEDLWRELVQAHYSRGPQFADLVWDRALSRPQVELLASTVSALNECFY
;
A
#
# COMPACT_ATOMS: atom_id res chain seq x y z
N MET A 1 19.13 -16.07 -7.99
CA MET A 1 19.27 -14.63 -8.32
C MET A 1 17.94 -14.18 -8.85
N SER A 2 17.44 -13.01 -8.44
CA SER A 2 16.19 -12.45 -8.97
C SER A 2 16.44 -11.89 -10.37
N ASP A 3 15.46 -12.03 -11.27
CA ASP A 3 15.48 -11.42 -12.61
C ASP A 3 15.03 -9.94 -12.60
N LEU A 4 14.71 -9.41 -11.42
CA LEU A 4 14.34 -7.99 -11.25
C LEU A 4 15.55 -7.06 -11.36
N PRO A 5 15.36 -5.81 -11.87
CA PRO A 5 16.38 -4.76 -11.80
C PRO A 5 16.86 -4.53 -10.37
N ARG A 6 18.13 -4.13 -10.22
CA ARG A 6 18.75 -3.88 -8.91
C ARG A 6 17.96 -2.83 -8.12
N GLU A 7 17.48 -1.81 -8.80
CA GLU A 7 16.74 -0.69 -8.25
C GLU A 7 15.37 -1.13 -7.72
N ALA A 8 14.71 -2.08 -8.37
CA ALA A 8 13.48 -2.68 -7.87
C ALA A 8 13.72 -3.50 -6.59
N VAL A 9 14.83 -4.25 -6.54
CA VAL A 9 15.22 -5.02 -5.35
C VAL A 9 15.56 -4.09 -4.18
N ASP A 10 16.31 -3.00 -4.43
CA ASP A 10 16.64 -1.99 -3.40
C ASP A 10 15.38 -1.28 -2.88
N LEU A 11 14.42 -0.94 -3.77
CA LEU A 11 13.11 -0.40 -3.39
C LEU A 11 12.38 -1.33 -2.42
N ILE A 12 12.25 -2.62 -2.76
CA ILE A 12 11.58 -3.61 -1.91
C ILE A 12 12.25 -3.69 -0.54
N HIS A 13 13.58 -3.78 -0.50
CA HIS A 13 14.32 -3.86 0.76
C HIS A 13 14.06 -2.64 1.64
N ARG A 14 14.16 -1.42 1.11
CA ARG A 14 13.98 -0.20 1.90
C ARG A 14 12.55 -0.02 2.38
N LEU A 15 11.56 -0.33 1.54
CA LEU A 15 10.16 -0.32 1.97
C LEU A 15 9.92 -1.29 3.14
N ALA A 16 10.53 -2.47 3.10
CA ALA A 16 10.36 -3.48 4.13
C ALA A 16 11.10 -3.18 5.44
N THR A 17 12.22 -2.43 5.40
CA THR A 17 13.09 -2.26 6.57
C THR A 17 13.17 -0.84 7.11
N ASP A 18 13.04 0.18 6.26
CA ASP A 18 13.34 1.57 6.60
C ASP A 18 12.49 2.59 5.80
N PRO A 19 11.15 2.45 5.77
CA PRO A 19 10.29 3.31 4.94
C PRO A 19 10.29 4.78 5.39
N GLY A 20 10.52 5.05 6.69
CA GLY A 20 10.55 6.42 7.24
C GLY A 20 11.75 7.26 6.79
N ARG A 21 12.78 6.65 6.21
CA ARG A 21 13.99 7.34 5.72
C ARG A 21 13.99 7.57 4.20
N LEU A 22 12.91 7.21 3.52
CA LEU A 22 12.76 7.47 2.09
C LEU A 22 12.56 8.96 1.85
N SER A 23 13.22 9.49 0.81
CA SER A 23 13.06 10.89 0.38
C SER A 23 12.47 10.95 -1.02
N LYS A 24 11.87 12.11 -1.35
CA LYS A 24 11.30 12.35 -2.69
C LYS A 24 12.38 12.25 -3.77
N GLU A 25 13.57 12.79 -3.52
CA GLU A 25 14.68 12.79 -4.48
C GLU A 25 15.13 11.37 -4.79
N TRP A 26 15.24 10.51 -3.77
CA TRP A 26 15.55 9.11 -3.96
C TRP A 26 14.45 8.38 -4.73
N ALA A 27 13.18 8.61 -4.38
CA ALA A 27 12.05 7.98 -5.06
C ALA A 27 12.01 8.34 -6.55
N LEU A 28 12.28 9.60 -6.90
CA LEU A 28 12.34 10.07 -8.28
C LEU A 28 13.45 9.37 -9.09
N LEU A 29 14.62 9.10 -8.50
CA LEU A 29 15.69 8.33 -9.16
C LEU A 29 15.27 6.89 -9.43
N VAL A 30 14.56 6.26 -8.48
CA VAL A 30 14.03 4.90 -8.69
C VAL A 30 12.96 4.91 -9.78
N ILE A 31 12.04 5.87 -9.74
CA ILE A 31 10.98 6.04 -10.75
C ILE A 31 11.58 6.26 -12.14
N GLU A 32 12.65 7.05 -12.28
CA GLU A 32 13.36 7.23 -13.55
C GLU A 32 13.93 5.90 -14.07
N SER A 33 14.37 5.01 -13.17
CA SER A 33 14.97 3.73 -13.52
C SER A 33 13.96 2.64 -13.86
N ILE A 34 12.84 2.53 -13.13
CA ILE A 34 11.90 1.40 -13.27
C ILE A 34 10.52 1.81 -13.80
N GLY A 35 10.23 3.10 -13.87
CA GLY A 35 8.92 3.65 -14.22
C GLY A 35 8.06 3.98 -12.99
N GLU A 36 7.07 4.85 -13.19
CA GLU A 36 6.17 5.32 -12.15
C GLU A 36 5.16 4.23 -11.72
N GLU A 37 4.53 3.55 -12.69
CA GLU A 37 3.60 2.46 -12.43
C GLU A 37 4.27 1.27 -11.73
N PRO A 38 5.44 0.75 -12.19
CA PRO A 38 6.13 -0.33 -11.47
C PRO A 38 6.58 0.06 -10.06
N TYR A 39 6.94 1.34 -9.84
CA TYR A 39 7.22 1.83 -8.49
C TYR A 39 5.99 1.73 -7.57
N VAL A 40 4.83 2.20 -8.03
CA VAL A 40 3.58 2.14 -7.24
C VAL A 40 3.09 0.71 -7.05
N GLU A 41 3.21 -0.12 -8.09
CA GLU A 41 2.86 -1.54 -8.03
C GLU A 41 3.68 -2.26 -6.94
N LEU A 42 5.01 -2.12 -6.97
CA LEU A 42 5.90 -2.72 -5.98
C LEU A 42 5.63 -2.18 -4.57
N ALA A 43 5.44 -0.88 -4.42
CA ALA A 43 5.13 -0.28 -3.13
C ALA A 43 3.82 -0.84 -2.54
N THR A 44 2.80 -1.02 -3.38
CA THR A 44 1.50 -1.54 -2.96
C THR A 44 1.58 -3.03 -2.61
N LEU A 45 2.28 -3.83 -3.41
CA LEU A 45 2.48 -5.26 -3.15
C LEU A 45 3.26 -5.50 -1.85
N VAL A 46 4.33 -4.75 -1.60
CA VAL A 46 5.09 -4.85 -0.34
C VAL A 46 4.20 -4.48 0.86
N CYS A 47 3.39 -3.42 0.75
CA CYS A 47 2.43 -3.05 1.80
C CYS A 47 1.40 -4.16 2.07
N VAL A 48 0.81 -4.74 1.03
CA VAL A 48 -0.17 -5.84 1.15
C VAL A 48 0.46 -7.06 1.83
N GLN A 49 1.64 -7.48 1.38
CA GLN A 49 2.35 -8.60 1.97
C GLN A 49 2.68 -8.33 3.44
N TYR A 50 3.14 -7.11 3.77
CA TYR A 50 3.46 -6.74 5.15
C TYR A 50 2.26 -6.86 6.09
N VAL A 51 1.06 -6.46 5.64
CA VAL A 51 -0.17 -6.60 6.44
C VAL A 51 -0.53 -8.06 6.67
N ILE A 52 -0.46 -8.90 5.62
CA ILE A 52 -0.76 -10.35 5.72
C ILE A 52 0.22 -11.04 6.68
N ASP A 53 1.51 -10.78 6.52
CA ASP A 53 2.56 -11.33 7.37
C ASP A 53 2.43 -10.88 8.82
N SER A 54 2.17 -9.59 9.04
CA SER A 54 2.01 -9.02 10.38
C SER A 54 0.80 -9.61 11.09
N PHE A 55 -0.30 -9.82 10.37
CA PHE A 55 -1.48 -10.49 10.89
C PHE A 55 -1.18 -11.96 11.28
N ALA A 56 -0.53 -12.72 10.41
CA ALA A 56 -0.14 -14.10 10.70
C ALA A 56 0.77 -14.19 11.93
N ARG A 57 1.81 -13.35 11.99
CA ARG A 57 2.74 -13.27 13.14
C ARG A 57 2.00 -12.93 14.44
N SER A 58 1.07 -11.97 14.40
CA SER A 58 0.30 -11.55 15.57
C SER A 58 -0.60 -12.65 16.14
N LEU A 59 -1.00 -13.61 15.30
CA LEU A 59 -1.80 -14.77 15.69
C LEU A 59 -0.94 -16.02 15.98
N GLY A 60 0.38 -15.94 15.86
CA GLY A 60 1.27 -17.10 15.97
C GLY A 60 1.06 -18.14 14.86
N LEU A 61 0.54 -17.73 13.71
CA LEU A 61 0.33 -18.58 12.56
C LEU A 61 1.61 -18.67 11.72
N PRO A 62 1.84 -19.79 11.00
CA PRO A 62 2.93 -19.88 10.05
C PRO A 62 2.76 -18.85 8.93
N LEU A 63 3.88 -18.31 8.45
CA LEU A 63 3.89 -17.46 7.25
C LEU A 63 3.51 -18.32 6.03
N ARG A 64 2.71 -17.75 5.13
CA ARG A 64 2.38 -18.41 3.87
C ARG A 64 3.56 -18.29 2.92
N GLU A 65 3.83 -19.37 2.18
CA GLU A 65 4.76 -19.30 1.06
C GLU A 65 4.16 -18.43 -0.05
N LEU A 66 5.01 -17.69 -0.75
CA LEU A 66 4.61 -16.96 -1.95
C LEU A 66 4.25 -17.96 -3.06
N PRO A 67 3.24 -17.66 -3.89
CA PRO A 67 2.93 -18.51 -5.03
C PRO A 67 4.10 -18.53 -6.02
N GLU A 68 4.24 -19.65 -6.74
CA GLU A 68 5.19 -19.75 -7.84
C GLU A 68 4.83 -18.74 -8.95
N PRO A 69 5.79 -17.94 -9.43
CA PRO A 69 5.55 -16.96 -10.48
C PRO A 69 5.07 -17.67 -11.75
N GLN A 70 3.98 -17.16 -12.33
CA GLN A 70 3.43 -17.68 -13.57
C GLN A 70 3.94 -16.85 -14.76
N PRO A 71 4.13 -17.46 -15.94
CA PRO A 71 4.48 -16.71 -17.14
C PRO A 71 3.34 -15.76 -17.52
N GLY A 72 3.68 -14.55 -17.98
CA GLY A 72 2.72 -13.54 -18.39
C GLY A 72 3.39 -12.21 -18.70
N GLU A 73 2.66 -11.31 -19.35
CA GLU A 73 3.06 -9.91 -19.53
C GLU A 73 2.27 -9.02 -18.57
N PRO A 74 2.87 -7.95 -18.03
CA PRO A 74 2.13 -6.99 -17.22
C PRO A 74 1.02 -6.32 -18.03
N ASP A 75 -0.12 -6.04 -17.39
CA ASP A 75 -1.28 -5.42 -18.05
C ASP A 75 -0.97 -3.99 -18.57
N ARG A 76 -0.06 -3.28 -17.88
CA ARG A 76 0.38 -1.90 -18.21
C ARG A 76 -0.79 -0.92 -18.34
N VAL A 77 -1.79 -1.08 -17.48
CA VAL A 77 -2.97 -0.19 -17.42
C VAL A 77 -2.68 0.99 -16.49
N ARG A 78 -2.72 2.19 -17.06
CA ARG A 78 -2.80 3.45 -16.30
C ARG A 78 -4.24 3.96 -16.34
N PRO A 79 -4.89 4.21 -15.19
CA PRO A 79 -6.28 4.64 -15.15
C PRO A 79 -6.44 6.10 -15.58
N GLU A 80 -7.63 6.46 -16.04
CA GLU A 80 -7.98 7.87 -16.30
C GLU A 80 -8.11 8.66 -14.98
N GLY A 81 -7.96 9.98 -15.06
CA GLY A 81 -8.18 10.86 -13.90
C GLY A 81 -7.07 10.81 -12.84
N VAL A 82 -5.90 10.25 -13.15
CA VAL A 82 -4.69 10.37 -12.31
C VAL A 82 -3.79 11.50 -12.79
N GLY A 83 -3.10 12.17 -11.86
CA GLY A 83 -2.16 13.23 -12.18
C GLY A 83 -1.40 13.74 -10.96
N ASP A 84 -0.71 14.87 -11.14
CA ASP A 84 0.02 15.53 -10.05
C ASP A 84 -0.96 16.15 -9.05
N VAL A 85 -0.83 15.72 -7.80
CA VAL A 85 -1.62 16.16 -6.65
C VAL A 85 -0.74 16.68 -5.51
N GLY A 86 0.54 16.94 -5.79
CA GLY A 86 1.56 17.29 -4.80
C GLY A 86 2.22 16.10 -4.10
N ALA A 87 1.91 14.87 -4.53
CA ALA A 87 2.53 13.63 -4.03
C ALA A 87 3.85 13.31 -4.76
N TRP A 88 4.48 12.18 -4.43
CA TRP A 88 5.69 11.70 -5.11
C TRP A 88 5.39 11.03 -6.45
N VAL A 89 4.18 10.48 -6.58
CA VAL A 89 3.67 9.78 -7.75
C VAL A 89 2.30 10.35 -8.11
N SER A 90 1.89 10.15 -9.36
CA SER A 90 0.57 10.47 -9.85
C SER A 90 -0.50 9.69 -9.07
N GLN A 91 -1.58 10.36 -8.70
CA GLN A 91 -2.71 9.77 -7.98
C GLN A 91 -4.01 10.30 -8.56
N THR A 92 -5.12 9.68 -8.21
CA THR A 92 -6.45 10.18 -8.59
C THR A 92 -6.64 11.62 -8.12
N VAL A 93 -7.09 12.46 -9.04
CA VAL A 93 -7.43 13.86 -8.77
C VAL A 93 -8.76 14.00 -8.01
N GLU A 94 -9.49 12.90 -7.84
CA GLU A 94 -10.70 12.85 -7.05
C GLU A 94 -10.40 13.06 -5.55
N LYS A 95 -10.85 14.20 -5.03
CA LYS A 95 -10.62 14.62 -3.64
C LYS A 95 -11.58 13.98 -2.63
N SER A 96 -12.59 13.24 -3.08
CA SER A 96 -13.57 12.58 -2.20
C SER A 96 -12.97 11.38 -1.47
N LEU A 97 -11.86 10.83 -1.98
CA LEU A 97 -11.16 9.70 -1.40
C LEU A 97 -10.15 10.16 -0.33
N ALA A 98 -10.01 9.36 0.72
CA ALA A 98 -8.95 9.54 1.72
C ALA A 98 -7.56 9.44 1.07
N ASN A 99 -6.57 10.18 1.59
CA ASN A 99 -5.22 10.22 1.01
C ASN A 99 -4.57 8.83 0.89
N VAL A 100 -4.76 7.95 1.88
CA VAL A 100 -4.27 6.56 1.82
C VAL A 100 -4.87 5.83 0.61
N SER A 101 -6.17 6.00 0.35
CA SER A 101 -6.86 5.39 -0.78
C SER A 101 -6.39 5.91 -2.13
N ARG A 102 -5.89 7.16 -2.18
CA ARG A 102 -5.38 7.80 -3.40
C ARG A 102 -3.95 7.35 -3.72
N ALA A 103 -3.17 6.96 -2.72
CA ALA A 103 -1.76 6.60 -2.89
C ALA A 103 -1.52 5.35 -3.77
N ALA A 104 -2.47 4.40 -3.80
CA ALA A 104 -2.38 3.21 -4.63
C ALA A 104 -3.05 3.36 -6.01
N SER A 105 -3.73 4.48 -6.28
CA SER A 105 -4.66 4.58 -7.41
C SER A 105 -4.01 4.71 -8.80
N LEU A 106 -2.67 4.66 -8.88
CA LEU A 106 -1.98 4.71 -10.17
C LEU A 106 -2.02 3.36 -10.90
N VAL A 107 -2.17 2.26 -10.16
CA VAL A 107 -2.14 0.90 -10.70
C VAL A 107 -3.40 0.15 -10.23
N PRO A 108 -4.45 0.06 -11.07
CA PRO A 108 -5.77 -0.43 -10.66
C PRO A 108 -5.75 -1.84 -10.08
N ALA A 109 -4.97 -2.75 -10.67
CA ALA A 109 -4.92 -4.14 -10.22
C ALA A 109 -4.40 -4.28 -8.78
N THR A 110 -3.38 -3.51 -8.40
CA THR A 110 -2.85 -3.55 -7.03
C THR A 110 -3.64 -2.66 -6.07
N GLU A 111 -4.26 -1.60 -6.57
CA GLU A 111 -5.26 -0.82 -5.82
C GLU A 111 -6.43 -1.70 -5.36
N ASP A 112 -6.98 -2.53 -6.25
CA ASP A 112 -8.07 -3.45 -5.96
C ASP A 112 -7.67 -4.48 -4.90
N LEU A 113 -6.48 -5.07 -5.05
CA LEU A 113 -5.91 -6.00 -4.06
C LEU A 113 -5.77 -5.34 -2.67
N TRP A 114 -5.19 -4.14 -2.62
CA TRP A 114 -5.05 -3.38 -1.37
C TRP A 114 -6.42 -3.07 -0.75
N ARG A 115 -7.40 -2.71 -1.58
CA ARG A 115 -8.75 -2.37 -1.15
C ARG A 115 -9.48 -3.56 -0.56
N GLU A 116 -9.37 -4.74 -1.18
CA GLU A 116 -9.91 -6.00 -0.64
C GLU A 116 -9.33 -6.29 0.76
N LEU A 117 -8.01 -6.17 0.89
CA LEU A 117 -7.33 -6.41 2.16
C LEU A 117 -7.77 -5.44 3.26
N VAL A 118 -7.82 -4.15 2.96
CA VAL A 118 -8.26 -3.11 3.92
C VAL A 118 -9.70 -3.31 4.31
N GLN A 119 -10.59 -3.70 3.39
CA GLN A 119 -11.99 -3.99 3.72
C GLN A 119 -12.13 -5.19 4.65
N ALA A 120 -11.38 -6.26 4.40
CA ALA A 120 -11.41 -7.46 5.23
C ALA A 120 -10.83 -7.21 6.63
N HIS A 121 -9.72 -6.47 6.73
CA HIS A 121 -9.00 -6.26 7.99
C HIS A 121 -9.52 -5.09 8.83
N TYR A 122 -10.01 -4.02 8.19
CA TYR A 122 -10.18 -2.72 8.86
C TYR A 122 -11.52 -2.05 8.52
N SER A 123 -11.72 -1.64 7.27
CA SER A 123 -12.76 -0.66 6.93
C SER A 123 -14.16 -1.26 6.87
N ARG A 124 -14.30 -2.51 6.39
CA ARG A 124 -15.59 -3.12 6.01
C ARG A 124 -16.43 -2.26 5.06
N GLY A 125 -15.76 -1.59 4.12
CA GLY A 125 -16.42 -0.84 3.05
C GLY A 125 -17.29 0.31 3.57
N PRO A 126 -18.57 0.43 3.16
CA PRO A 126 -19.45 1.54 3.56
C PRO A 126 -19.62 1.69 5.08
N GLN A 127 -19.53 0.59 5.83
CA GLN A 127 -19.64 0.60 7.30
C GLN A 127 -18.51 1.38 7.98
N PHE A 128 -17.44 1.71 7.26
CA PHE A 128 -16.39 2.58 7.77
C PHE A 128 -16.91 4.00 8.05
N ALA A 129 -17.99 4.45 7.42
CA ALA A 129 -18.59 5.76 7.70
C ALA A 129 -19.44 5.76 8.98
N ASP A 130 -19.77 4.58 9.53
CA ASP A 130 -20.59 4.48 10.73
C ASP A 130 -19.82 4.96 11.97
N LEU A 131 -20.44 5.83 12.75
CA LEU A 131 -19.87 6.35 13.99
C LEU A 131 -19.96 5.34 15.15
N VAL A 132 -20.83 4.32 15.01
CA VAL A 132 -21.03 3.25 15.99
C VAL A 132 -20.83 1.91 15.31
N TRP A 133 -19.90 1.10 15.82
CA TRP A 133 -19.57 -0.20 15.27
C TRP A 133 -20.06 -1.32 16.18
N ASP A 134 -20.85 -2.24 15.62
CA ASP A 134 -21.16 -3.53 16.23
C ASP A 134 -20.11 -4.57 15.79
N ARG A 135 -18.95 -4.53 16.46
CA ARG A 135 -17.77 -5.33 16.17
C ARG A 135 -17.07 -5.70 17.49
N ALA A 136 -16.09 -6.59 17.43
CA ALA A 136 -15.29 -6.97 18.61
C ALA A 136 -14.56 -5.77 19.25
N LEU A 137 -14.15 -4.79 18.45
CA LEU A 137 -13.64 -3.49 18.90
C LEU A 137 -14.60 -2.39 18.47
N SER A 138 -14.93 -1.51 19.41
CA SER A 138 -15.73 -0.31 19.13
C SER A 138 -14.95 0.68 18.26
N ARG A 139 -15.67 1.59 17.58
CA ARG A 139 -15.05 2.63 16.75
C ARG A 139 -13.98 3.43 17.49
N PRO A 140 -14.21 3.96 18.71
CA PRO A 140 -13.18 4.71 19.44
C PRO A 140 -11.93 3.89 19.77
N GLN A 141 -12.06 2.59 20.07
CA GLN A 141 -10.92 1.73 20.35
C GLN A 141 -10.06 1.52 19.09
N VAL A 142 -10.69 1.32 17.94
CA VAL A 142 -9.95 1.18 16.68
C VAL A 142 -9.29 2.48 16.27
N GLU A 143 -9.97 3.63 16.40
CA GLU A 143 -9.37 4.94 16.11
C GLU A 143 -8.20 5.26 17.04
N LEU A 144 -8.26 4.87 18.33
CA LEU A 144 -7.13 5.01 19.25
C LEU A 144 -5.92 4.18 18.79
N LEU A 145 -6.14 2.93 18.37
CA LEU A 145 -5.08 2.08 17.84
C LEU A 145 -4.52 2.65 16.53
N ALA A 146 -5.39 3.02 15.59
CA ALA A 146 -5.00 3.56 14.30
C ALA A 146 -4.19 4.85 14.45
N SER A 147 -4.67 5.80 15.26
CA SER A 147 -3.95 7.06 15.53
C SER A 147 -2.61 6.84 16.24
N THR A 148 -2.52 5.89 17.17
CA THR A 148 -1.25 5.53 17.82
C THR A 148 -0.26 4.95 16.81
N VAL A 149 -0.71 4.02 15.97
CA VAL A 149 0.13 3.41 14.92
C VAL A 149 0.57 4.48 13.92
N SER A 150 -0.32 5.36 13.47
CA SER A 150 0.04 6.47 12.57
C SER A 150 1.07 7.41 13.19
N ALA A 151 0.94 7.74 14.48
CA ALA A 151 1.89 8.60 15.18
C ALA A 151 3.27 7.93 15.32
N LEU A 152 3.31 6.64 15.64
CA LEU A 152 4.56 5.88 15.76
C LEU A 152 5.28 5.68 14.42
N ASN A 153 4.53 5.64 13.32
CA ASN A 153 5.08 5.47 11.96
C ASN A 153 5.18 6.79 11.19
N GLU A 154 5.02 7.94 11.86
CA GLU A 154 5.12 9.27 11.25
C GLU A 154 4.25 9.44 9.99
N CYS A 155 3.08 8.82 9.98
CA CYS A 155 2.14 8.84 8.85
C CYS A 155 1.31 10.12 8.86
N PHE A 156 1.86 11.20 8.30
CA PHE A 156 1.23 12.51 8.19
C PHE A 156 0.81 12.81 6.75
N TYR A 157 -0.32 13.50 6.57
CA TYR A 157 -0.89 13.87 5.27
C TYR A 157 -1.14 15.37 5.16
#